data_AF-A0A3C1B9W9-F1
#
_entry.id   AF-A0A3C1B9W9-F1
#
_cell.length_a   1.000
_cell.length_b   1.000
_cell.length_c   1.000
_cell.angle_alpha   90.00
_cell.angle_beta   90.00
_cell.angle_gamma   90.00
#
_symmetry.space_group_name_H-M   'P 1'
#
loop_
_entity.id
_entity.type
_entity.pdbx_description
1 polymer ?
#
loop_
_entity_poly.entity_id
_entity_poly.type
_entity_poly.pdbx_seq_one_letter_code
_entity_poly.pdbx_strand_id
1 'polypeptide(L)' 'MAEILGKAMRLGAMMWVNKKETNAKLFWAPDAKALQLVLEGDAVSLYGEVAEARLKSLACAMNASFDFQAK' A
#
# COMPACT_ATOMS: atom_id res chain seq x y z
N MET A 1 4.90 17.60 15.63
CA MET A 1 5.40 16.39 14.95
C MET A 1 4.47 16.02 13.78
N ALA A 2 4.66 16.62 12.61
CA ALA A 2 3.94 16.25 11.37
C ALA A 2 4.78 16.49 10.10
N GLU A 3 6.05 16.87 10.24
CA GLU A 3 6.92 17.24 9.12
C GLU A 3 7.54 16.01 8.42
N ILE A 4 7.41 14.82 9.02
CA ILE A 4 8.03 13.58 8.53
C ILE A 4 7.11 12.84 7.54
N LEU A 5 5.79 13.01 7.66
CA LEU A 5 4.79 12.30 6.84
C LEU A 5 4.84 12.76 5.37
N GLY A 6 5.01 14.05 5.12
CA GLY A 6 5.13 14.59 3.75
C GLY A 6 6.40 14.15 3.01
N LYS A 7 7.49 13.88 3.74
CA LYS A 7 8.78 13.45 3.17
C LYS A 7 8.84 11.92 2.99
N ALA A 8 8.19 11.15 3.87
CA ALA A 8 8.08 9.69 3.76
C ALA A 8 7.15 9.22 2.62
N MET A 9 6.09 9.97 2.30
CA MET A 9 5.20 9.67 1.17
C MET A 9 5.90 9.69 -0.19
N ARG A 10 6.87 10.60 -0.38
CA ARG A 10 7.63 10.66 -1.63
C ARG A 10 8.58 9.48 -1.78
N LEU A 11 8.96 8.81 -0.68
CA LEU A 11 9.70 7.55 -0.68
C LEU A 11 8.80 6.33 -0.89
N GLY A 12 7.62 6.27 -0.25
CA GLY A 12 6.67 5.16 -0.42
C GLY A 12 6.17 4.99 -1.85
N ALA A 13 5.98 6.10 -2.57
CA ALA A 13 5.54 6.09 -3.97
C ALA A 13 6.65 5.73 -4.98
N MET A 14 7.93 5.96 -4.66
CA MET A 14 9.06 5.57 -5.52
C MET A 14 9.55 4.14 -5.27
N MET A 15 9.34 3.57 -4.07
CA MET A 15 9.87 2.25 -3.73
C MET A 15 9.03 1.08 -4.29
N TRP A 16 7.72 1.26 -4.55
CA TRP A 16 6.89 0.20 -5.14
C TRP A 16 6.77 0.25 -6.67
N VAL A 17 7.33 1.28 -7.31
CA VAL A 17 7.40 1.45 -8.77
C VAL A 17 8.72 0.88 -9.35
N ASN A 18 9.39 0.00 -8.60
CA ASN A 18 10.58 -0.69 -9.09
C ASN A 18 10.53 -2.18 -8.75
N LYS A 19 9.73 -2.94 -9.52
CA LYS A 19 10.20 -4.12 -10.25
C LYS A 19 9.01 -4.85 -10.89
N LYS A 20 9.00 -4.80 -12.22
CA LYS A 20 8.71 -5.89 -13.15
C LYS A 20 7.72 -6.96 -12.64
N GLU A 21 6.53 -6.96 -13.25
CA GLU A 21 5.81 -8.21 -13.53
C GLU A 21 5.22 -8.95 -12.31
N THR A 22 4.76 -8.22 -11.30
CA THR A 22 3.84 -8.80 -10.30
C THR A 22 2.50 -8.09 -10.49
N ASN A 23 1.42 -8.84 -10.64
CA ASN A 23 0.05 -8.35 -10.83
C ASN A 23 -0.49 -7.66 -9.55
N ALA A 24 0.28 -6.79 -8.92
CA ALA A 24 0.01 -6.14 -7.65
C ALA A 24 0.27 -4.63 -7.78
N LYS A 25 -0.74 -3.82 -7.51
CA LYS A 25 -0.70 -2.35 -7.59
C LYS A 25 -1.13 -1.77 -6.25
N LEU A 26 -0.28 -0.97 -5.62
CA LEU A 26 -0.66 -0.20 -4.44
C LEU A 26 -0.90 1.26 -4.81
N PHE A 27 -2.05 1.79 -4.41
CA PHE A 27 -2.44 3.18 -4.51
C PHE A 27 -2.43 3.82 -3.13
N TRP A 28 -1.86 5.02 -3.03
CA TRP A 28 -1.88 5.82 -1.82
C TRP A 28 -2.51 7.18 -2.11
N ALA A 29 -3.59 7.48 -1.41
CA ALA A 29 -4.30 8.74 -1.45
C ALA A 29 -3.94 9.57 -0.20
N PRO A 30 -3.05 10.57 -0.30
CA PRO A 30 -2.67 11.39 0.85
C PRO A 30 -3.80 12.30 1.32
N ASP A 31 -4.66 12.71 0.39
CA ASP A 31 -5.81 13.58 0.63
C ASP A 31 -6.87 12.87 1.47
N ALA A 32 -7.21 11.64 1.08
CA ALA A 32 -8.14 10.78 1.82
C ALA A 32 -7.49 9.99 2.97
N LYS A 33 -6.16 10.08 3.14
CA LYS A 33 -5.35 9.20 4.00
C LYS A 33 -5.79 7.73 3.83
N ALA A 34 -5.82 7.26 2.59
CA ALA A 34 -6.31 5.93 2.24
C ALA A 34 -5.27 5.18 1.40
N LEU A 35 -5.05 3.92 1.75
CA LEU A 35 -4.12 3.01 1.11
C LEU A 35 -4.93 1.89 0.44
N GLN A 36 -4.90 1.80 -0.88
CA GLN A 36 -5.58 0.71 -1.60
C GLN A 36 -4.57 -0.26 -2.18
N LEU A 37 -4.73 -1.54 -1.92
CA LEU A 37 -3.96 -2.60 -2.56
C LEU A 37 -4.85 -3.33 -3.57
N VAL A 38 -4.46 -3.28 -4.84
CA VAL A 38 -5.14 -3.96 -5.94
C VAL A 38 -4.26 -5.13 -6.38
N LEU A 39 -4.81 -6.34 -6.40
CA LEU A 39 -4.13 -7.53 -6.91
C LEU A 39 -4.94 -8.11 -8.05
N GLU A 40 -4.25 -8.56 -9.11
CA GLU A 40 -4.83 -9.15 -10.30
C GLU A 40 -4.33 -10.60 -10.46
N GLY A 41 -5.22 -11.51 -10.81
CA GLY A 41 -4.86 -12.92 -11.11
C GLY A 41 -4.11 -13.63 -9.98
N ASP A 42 -3.00 -14.31 -10.31
CA ASP A 42 -2.24 -15.15 -9.37
C ASP A 42 -1.65 -14.39 -8.16
N ALA A 43 -1.55 -13.06 -8.23
CA ALA A 43 -1.08 -12.25 -7.11
C ALA A 43 -2.06 -12.23 -5.94
N VAL A 44 -3.36 -12.47 -6.18
CA VAL A 44 -4.36 -12.58 -5.11
C VAL A 44 -4.03 -13.73 -4.16
N SER A 45 -3.55 -14.86 -4.69
CA SER A 45 -3.12 -16.00 -3.87
C SER A 45 -1.90 -15.71 -2.99
N LEU A 46 -1.10 -14.71 -3.35
CA LEU A 46 0.04 -14.25 -2.54
C LEU A 46 -0.41 -13.34 -1.39
N TYR A 47 -1.64 -12.85 -1.42
CA TYR A 47 -2.22 -12.03 -0.35
C TYR A 47 -2.89 -12.90 0.69
N GLY A 48 -2.10 -13.27 1.69
CA GLY A 48 -2.58 -13.93 2.90
C GLY A 48 -2.57 -13.00 4.12
N GLU A 49 -2.78 -13.60 5.29
CA GLU A 49 -2.82 -12.93 6.60
C GLU A 49 -1.57 -12.06 6.86
N VAL A 50 -0.40 -12.50 6.37
CA VAL A 50 0.86 -11.76 6.52
C VAL A 50 0.89 -10.50 5.66
N ALA A 51 0.35 -10.54 4.45
CA ALA A 51 0.30 -9.38 3.55
C ALA A 51 -0.67 -8.33 4.09
N GLU A 52 -1.83 -8.77 4.58
CA GLU A 52 -2.80 -7.91 5.24
C GLU A 52 -2.22 -7.25 6.50
N ALA A 53 -1.54 -8.02 7.36
CA ALA A 53 -0.93 -7.47 8.58
C ALA A 53 0.12 -6.39 8.28
N ARG A 54 0.91 -6.56 7.21
CA ARG A 54 1.87 -5.53 6.75
C ARG A 54 1.15 -4.28 6.23
N LEU A 55 0.12 -4.47 5.40
CA LEU A 55 -0.68 -3.37 4.85
C LEU A 55 -1.35 -2.56 5.96
N LYS A 56 -1.98 -3.25 6.92
CA LYS A 56 -2.61 -2.66 8.10
C LYS A 56 -1.61 -1.93 8.99
N SER A 57 -0.44 -2.51 9.23
CA SER A 57 0.60 -1.84 10.04
C SER A 57 1.11 -0.57 9.37
N LEU A 58 1.27 -0.59 8.04
CA LEU A 58 1.65 0.59 7.26
C LEU A 58 0.58 1.68 7.35
N ALA A 59 -0.69 1.32 7.16
CA ALA A 59 -1.81 2.25 7.25
C ALA A 59 -1.94 2.83 8.67
N CYS A 60 -1.81 2.00 9.71
CA CYS A 60 -1.82 2.44 11.10
C CYS A 60 -0.68 3.42 11.40
N ALA A 61 0.54 3.13 10.95
CA ALA A 61 1.68 4.04 11.09
C ALA A 61 1.46 5.38 10.38
N MET A 62 0.71 5.38 9.27
CA MET A 62 0.34 6.57 8.51
C MET A 62 -0.96 7.23 9.01
N ASN A 63 -1.58 6.69 10.06
CA ASN A 63 -2.89 7.08 10.57
C ASN A 63 -3.93 7.16 9.44
N ALA A 64 -4.00 6.08 8.67
CA ALA A 64 -4.68 5.98 7.40
C ALA A 64 -5.58 4.73 7.36
N SER A 65 -6.57 4.77 6.49
CA SER A 65 -7.40 3.61 6.19
C SER A 65 -6.73 2.74 5.13
N PHE A 66 -6.91 1.43 5.20
CA PHE A 66 -6.46 0.51 4.14
C PHE A 66 -7.65 -0.20 3.52
N ASP A 67 -7.52 -0.53 2.24
CA ASP A 67 -8.53 -1.19 1.42
C ASP A 67 -7.85 -2.20 0.50
N PHE A 68 -8.52 -3.32 0.25
CA PHE A 68 -8.00 -4.41 -0.57
C PHE A 68 -8.99 -4.75 -1.68
N GLN A 69 -8.51 -4.77 -2.93
CA GLN A 69 -9.30 -5.09 -4.10
C GLN A 69 -8.63 -6.20 -4.92
N ALA A 70 -9.21 -7.40 -4.89
CA ALA A 70 -8.86 -8.47 -5.82
C ALA A 70 -9.64 -8.29 -7.14
N LYS A 71 -8.95 -8.38 -8.27
CA LYS A 71 -9.53 -8.34 -9.62
C LYS A 71 -9.20 -9.60 -10.41
#